data_AF-A0A2V6SRY4-F1
#
_entry.id   AF-A0A2V6SRY4-F1
#
_cell.length_a   1.000
_cell.length_b   1.000
_cell.length_c   1.000
_cell.angle_alpha   90.00
_cell.angle_beta   90.00
_cell.angle_gamma   90.00
#
_symmetry.space_group_name_H-M   'P 1'
#
loop_
_entity.id
_entity.type
_entity.pdbx_description
1 polymer ?
#
loop_
_entity_poly.entity_id
_entity_poly.type
_entity_poly.pdbx_seq_one_letter_code
_entity_poly.pdbx_strand_id
1 'polypeptide(L)'
;MDDMMLVRSCEEPITRIQAVCYHAGKPDRRKTMSRLMATAALAFAVLGTAGGVSAQGLVTMQKLSAPLANELVGDTVATCAQKGYAVTAVVVDLDGVRQALLRGNGAPIHTLDNAFFKAYSAASLTLARKEDSTKAVAERMGKNPATTVPQTPLPNVTYAVGGVTIIVDGKAIGGIGVSGAPGGLIDEECARTAIAKIQGRMK
;
A
#
# COMPACT_ATOMS: atom_id res chain seq x y z
N MET A 1 34.03 -51.77 -53.90
CA MET A 1 35.08 -50.76 -53.75
C MET A 1 34.35 -49.49 -53.36
N ASP A 2 34.46 -49.19 -52.07
CA ASP A 2 34.45 -47.85 -51.44
C ASP A 2 33.18 -47.00 -51.65
N ASP A 3 32.29 -46.87 -50.67
CA ASP A 3 32.38 -46.11 -49.41
C ASP A 3 32.19 -44.59 -49.59
N MET A 4 31.47 -43.99 -48.62
CA MET A 4 31.37 -42.55 -48.31
C MET A 4 30.23 -41.68 -48.93
N MET A 5 29.05 -41.77 -48.30
CA MET A 5 28.28 -40.69 -47.63
C MET A 5 28.17 -39.29 -48.28
N LEU A 6 26.95 -38.87 -48.68
CA LEU A 6 26.27 -37.70 -48.08
C LEU A 6 24.76 -37.62 -48.39
N VAL A 7 23.99 -37.99 -47.36
CA VAL A 7 22.67 -37.52 -46.89
C VAL A 7 21.87 -36.54 -47.77
N ARG A 8 20.63 -36.92 -48.14
CA ARG A 8 19.42 -36.17 -47.73
C ARG A 8 18.10 -36.93 -47.98
N SER A 9 17.29 -36.92 -46.92
CA SER A 9 15.83 -37.03 -46.91
C SER A 9 15.22 -38.42 -47.01
N CYS A 10 15.23 -39.13 -45.89
CA CYS A 10 14.22 -40.14 -45.57
C CYS A 10 13.68 -39.84 -44.19
N GLU A 11 12.41 -39.47 -44.09
CA GLU A 11 11.63 -39.75 -42.90
C GLU A 11 10.20 -40.12 -43.33
N GLU A 12 10.08 -41.40 -43.70
CA GLU A 12 8.95 -42.28 -43.43
C GLU A 12 9.57 -43.60 -42.94
N PRO A 13 8.84 -44.60 -42.38
CA PRO A 13 7.46 -44.66 -41.83
C PRO A 13 7.51 -45.29 -40.41
N ILE A 14 6.44 -45.47 -39.61
CA ILE A 14 5.51 -46.61 -39.59
C ILE A 14 4.68 -46.40 -38.31
N THR A 15 3.38 -46.10 -38.41
CA THR A 15 2.38 -47.09 -38.01
C THR A 15 1.08 -46.88 -38.80
N ARG A 16 1.06 -47.57 -39.94
CA ARG A 16 -0.06 -48.30 -40.57
C ARG A 16 -1.43 -48.21 -39.86
N ILE A 17 -2.35 -47.45 -40.47
CA ILE A 17 -3.78 -47.83 -40.53
C ILE A 17 -4.12 -48.05 -42.01
N GLN A 18 -4.60 -49.24 -42.33
CA GLN A 18 -5.11 -49.63 -43.63
C GLN A 18 -6.43 -48.90 -43.91
N ALA A 19 -6.49 -48.16 -45.02
CA ALA A 19 -7.75 -47.75 -45.62
C ALA A 19 -8.36 -48.94 -46.37
N VAL A 20 -9.56 -49.36 -45.98
CA VAL A 20 -10.41 -50.27 -46.76
C VAL A 20 -11.27 -49.43 -47.69
N CYS A 21 -11.13 -49.72 -48.99
CA CYS A 21 -11.98 -49.20 -50.06
C CYS A 21 -13.43 -49.67 -49.86
N TYR A 22 -14.39 -48.75 -49.76
CA TYR A 22 -15.82 -49.05 -49.80
C TYR A 22 -16.37 -48.84 -51.21
N HIS A 23 -17.16 -49.80 -51.69
CA HIS A 23 -17.79 -49.79 -53.02
C HIS A 23 -18.98 -48.82 -53.10
N ALA A 24 -19.19 -48.32 -54.32
CA ALA A 24 -19.97 -47.15 -54.68
C ALA A 24 -21.50 -47.35 -54.67
N GLY A 25 -22.22 -46.31 -54.22
CA GLY A 25 -23.61 -46.02 -54.56
C GLY A 25 -23.70 -44.76 -55.44
N LYS A 26 -24.49 -44.80 -56.51
CA LYS A 26 -24.53 -43.85 -57.65
C LYS A 26 -24.97 -42.41 -57.30
N PRO A 27 -24.53 -41.40 -58.07
CA PRO A 27 -24.81 -39.99 -57.81
C PRO A 27 -26.12 -39.53 -58.48
N ASP A 28 -26.98 -38.83 -57.74
CA ASP A 28 -28.00 -37.94 -58.31
C ASP A 28 -27.59 -36.48 -58.06
N ARG A 29 -27.29 -35.75 -59.15
CA ARG A 29 -26.84 -34.36 -59.15
C ARG A 29 -28.05 -33.43 -59.07
N ARG A 30 -28.62 -33.27 -57.89
CA ARG A 30 -29.40 -32.07 -57.62
C ARG A 30 -29.55 -31.85 -56.13
N LYS A 31 -29.25 -30.61 -55.74
CA LYS A 31 -29.61 -29.98 -54.46
C LYS A 31 -28.61 -30.30 -53.34
N THR A 32 -27.76 -29.31 -53.05
CA THR A 32 -28.05 -28.27 -52.06
C THR A 32 -27.63 -28.75 -50.68
N MET A 33 -26.56 -28.10 -50.22
CA MET A 33 -26.28 -27.84 -48.82
C MET A 33 -25.92 -29.03 -47.91
N SER A 34 -24.67 -28.96 -47.48
CA SER A 34 -24.35 -28.71 -46.08
C SER A 34 -24.75 -29.83 -45.12
N ARG A 35 -24.07 -30.96 -45.23
CA ARG A 35 -23.85 -31.95 -44.18
C ARG A 35 -22.42 -32.45 -44.43
N LEU A 36 -21.49 -32.53 -43.50
CA LEU A 36 -21.36 -33.46 -42.37
C LEU A 36 -20.02 -33.08 -41.69
N MET A 37 -19.92 -32.92 -40.37
CA MET A 37 -19.70 -34.00 -39.38
C MET A 37 -18.40 -34.81 -39.61
N ALA A 38 -17.45 -34.66 -38.68
CA ALA A 38 -16.81 -35.74 -37.88
C ALA A 38 -15.27 -35.67 -37.75
N THR A 39 -14.81 -36.09 -36.56
CA THR A 39 -13.43 -36.46 -36.12
C THR A 39 -12.54 -35.28 -35.66
N ALA A 40 -11.76 -35.33 -34.57
CA ALA A 40 -11.25 -36.42 -33.74
C ALA A 40 -10.88 -35.87 -32.33
N ALA A 41 -10.87 -36.75 -31.33
CA ALA A 41 -10.35 -36.48 -30.00
C ALA A 41 -8.83 -36.26 -30.01
N LEU A 42 -8.33 -35.26 -29.29
CA LEU A 42 -7.00 -35.31 -28.66
C LEU A 42 -7.03 -34.50 -27.36
N ALA A 43 -6.90 -35.24 -26.26
CA ALA A 43 -6.69 -34.72 -24.93
C ALA A 43 -5.31 -34.04 -24.85
N PHE A 44 -5.30 -32.74 -24.56
CA PHE A 44 -4.17 -32.10 -23.89
C PHE A 44 -4.71 -31.52 -22.59
N ALA A 45 -4.70 -32.36 -21.56
CA ALA A 45 -4.80 -31.92 -20.19
C ALA A 45 -3.53 -31.10 -19.88
N VAL A 46 -3.60 -29.79 -20.11
CA VAL A 46 -2.64 -28.86 -19.54
C VAL A 46 -2.96 -28.82 -18.06
N LEU A 47 -2.28 -29.69 -17.29
CA LEU A 47 -2.02 -29.47 -15.88
C LEU A 47 -1.20 -28.17 -15.80
N GLY A 48 -1.90 -27.04 -15.81
CA GLY A 48 -1.36 -25.80 -15.31
C GLY A 48 -1.14 -26.01 -13.83
N THR A 49 0.08 -26.37 -13.46
CA THR A 49 0.56 -26.24 -12.10
C THR A 49 0.34 -24.78 -11.72
N ALA A 50 -0.71 -24.55 -10.92
CA ALA A 50 -0.87 -23.32 -10.18
C ALA A 50 0.38 -23.19 -9.31
N GLY A 51 1.37 -22.46 -9.81
CA GLY A 51 2.52 -22.06 -9.03
C GLY A 51 1.97 -21.30 -7.84
N GLY A 52 1.93 -21.97 -6.69
CA GLY A 52 1.66 -21.33 -5.42
C GLY A 52 2.66 -20.20 -5.29
N VAL A 53 2.16 -18.97 -5.33
CA VAL A 53 2.92 -17.81 -4.87
C VAL A 53 3.21 -18.09 -3.40
N SER A 54 4.39 -18.66 -3.13
CA SER A 54 4.90 -18.79 -1.78
C SER A 54 5.02 -17.38 -1.26
N ALA A 55 4.24 -17.03 -0.23
CA ALA A 55 4.36 -15.75 0.43
C ALA A 55 5.80 -15.60 0.90
N GLN A 56 6.55 -14.66 0.35
CA GLN A 56 7.97 -14.46 0.61
C GLN A 56 8.28 -14.01 2.05
N GLY A 57 7.32 -14.07 2.98
CA GLY A 57 7.48 -13.70 4.40
C GLY A 57 7.83 -12.23 4.65
N LEU A 58 8.10 -11.45 3.61
CA LEU A 58 8.58 -10.08 3.67
C LEU A 58 7.46 -9.09 3.38
N VAL A 59 7.43 -8.01 4.17
CA VAL A 59 6.50 -6.89 4.00
C VAL A 59 7.30 -5.65 3.64
N THR A 60 6.82 -4.91 2.63
CA THR A 60 7.36 -3.59 2.27
C THR A 60 6.49 -2.51 2.89
N MET A 61 7.10 -1.58 3.61
CA MET A 61 6.43 -0.47 4.30
C MET A 61 6.93 0.87 3.76
N GLN A 62 6.00 1.77 3.45
CA GLN A 62 6.32 3.14 3.04
C GLN A 62 6.54 4.01 4.27
N LYS A 63 7.53 4.91 4.20
CA LYS A 63 7.79 5.97 5.19
C LYS A 63 8.35 7.19 4.49
N LEU A 64 8.34 8.34 5.16
CA LEU A 64 9.00 9.53 4.63
C LEU A 64 10.51 9.30 4.53
N SER A 65 11.14 9.85 3.50
CA SER A 65 12.59 9.96 3.45
C SER A 65 13.07 10.90 4.55
N ALA A 66 14.28 10.68 5.08
CA ALA A 66 14.82 11.54 6.15
C ALA A 66 14.86 13.04 5.77
N PRO A 67 15.25 13.44 4.53
CA PRO A 67 15.18 14.84 4.13
C PRO A 67 13.76 15.41 4.16
N LEU A 68 12.77 14.65 3.68
CA LEU A 68 11.38 15.11 3.63
C LEU A 68 10.75 15.20 5.03
N ALA A 69 11.09 14.28 5.93
CA ALA A 69 10.68 14.35 7.34
C ALA A 69 11.30 15.57 8.06
N ASN A 70 12.58 15.87 7.80
CA ASN A 70 13.26 17.05 8.35
C ASN A 70 12.65 18.36 7.81
N GLU A 71 12.36 18.41 6.52
CA GLU A 71 11.65 19.54 5.92
C GLU A 71 10.27 19.72 6.53
N LEU A 72 9.51 18.63 6.72
CA LEU A 72 8.18 18.67 7.30
C LEU A 72 8.16 19.26 8.72
N VAL A 73 9.07 18.83 9.61
CA VAL A 73 9.15 19.41 10.97
C VAL A 73 9.60 20.88 10.94
N GLY A 74 10.52 21.23 10.03
CA GLY A 74 10.97 22.60 9.79
C GLY A 74 9.84 23.52 9.37
N ASP A 75 9.12 23.14 8.32
CA ASP A 75 7.97 23.88 7.79
C ASP A 75 6.85 24.02 8.81
N THR A 76 6.61 22.98 9.61
CA THR A 76 5.58 22.99 10.65
C THR A 76 5.91 24.02 11.75
N VAL A 77 7.14 23.99 12.28
CA VAL A 77 7.60 24.95 13.29
C VAL A 77 7.58 26.37 12.71
N ALA A 78 8.05 26.58 11.48
CA ALA A 78 8.03 27.88 10.82
C ALA A 78 6.60 28.40 10.61
N THR A 79 5.66 27.53 10.23
CA THR A 79 4.25 27.89 10.02
C THR A 79 3.59 28.34 11.34
N CYS A 80 3.87 27.64 12.45
CA CYS A 80 3.37 28.04 13.77
C CYS A 80 4.04 29.32 14.28
N ALA A 81 5.33 29.51 14.01
CA ALA A 81 6.05 30.73 14.37
C ALA A 81 5.49 31.99 13.67
N GLN A 82 5.05 31.88 12.41
CA GLN A 82 4.38 32.97 11.69
C GLN A 82 3.06 33.41 12.35
N LYS A 83 2.44 32.53 13.14
CA LYS A 83 1.24 32.81 13.93
C LYS A 83 1.56 33.28 15.37
N GLY A 84 2.84 33.43 15.72
CA GLY A 84 3.29 33.85 17.04
C GLY A 84 3.39 32.71 18.06
N TYR A 85 3.41 31.44 17.63
CA TYR A 85 3.44 30.28 18.52
C TYR A 85 4.78 29.55 18.47
N ALA A 86 5.37 29.32 19.64
CA ALA A 86 6.57 28.51 19.80
C ALA A 86 6.18 27.05 20.06
N VAL A 87 6.43 26.18 19.08
CA VAL A 87 6.02 24.77 19.12
C VAL A 87 7.18 23.81 18.91
N THR A 88 6.97 22.55 19.28
CA THR A 88 7.75 21.40 18.82
C THR A 88 6.93 20.61 17.80
N ALA A 89 7.57 20.14 16.73
CA ALA A 89 7.01 19.20 15.76
C ALA A 89 7.81 17.89 15.77
N VAL A 90 7.11 16.75 15.69
CA VAL A 90 7.70 15.41 15.66
C VAL A 90 7.03 14.59 14.57
N VAL A 91 7.81 13.94 13.71
CA VAL A 91 7.35 12.95 12.73
C VAL A 91 7.69 11.55 13.22
N VAL A 92 6.74 10.64 13.16
CA VAL A 92 6.91 9.21 13.43
C VAL A 92 6.45 8.38 12.23
N ASP A 93 7.09 7.22 12.02
CA ASP A 93 6.59 6.19 11.10
C ASP A 93 5.56 5.27 11.79
N LEU A 94 5.06 4.27 11.05
CA LEU A 94 4.09 3.31 11.59
C LEU A 94 4.67 2.32 12.60
N ASP A 95 6.01 2.22 12.70
CA ASP A 95 6.68 1.45 13.75
C ASP A 95 6.78 2.27 15.06
N GLY A 96 6.27 3.51 15.06
CA GLY A 96 6.29 4.42 16.19
C GLY A 96 7.66 5.08 16.41
N VAL A 97 8.57 4.98 15.43
CA VAL A 97 9.92 5.50 15.53
C VAL A 97 9.94 6.96 15.12
N ARG A 98 10.59 7.82 15.91
CA ARG A 98 10.80 9.23 15.60
C ARG A 98 11.75 9.36 14.40
N GLN A 99 11.22 9.80 13.27
CA GLN A 99 12.03 10.04 12.06
C GLN A 99 12.69 11.41 12.09
N ALA A 100 11.98 12.43 12.57
CA ALA A 100 12.46 13.80 12.65
C ALA A 100 11.80 14.53 13.82
N LEU A 101 12.50 15.50 14.40
CA LEU A 101 12.03 16.34 15.48
C LEU A 101 12.66 17.73 15.36
N LEU A 102 11.86 18.76 15.57
CA LEU A 102 12.36 20.12 15.73
C LEU A 102 11.61 20.83 16.86
N ARG A 103 12.36 21.30 17.85
CA ARG A 103 11.86 22.18 18.91
C ARG A 103 12.14 23.63 18.52
N GLY A 104 11.07 24.40 18.31
CA GLY A 104 11.17 25.82 18.01
C GLY A 104 11.73 26.63 19.18
N ASN A 105 12.29 27.80 18.86
CA ASN A 105 12.80 28.73 19.86
C ASN A 105 11.67 29.17 20.82
N GLY A 106 11.91 29.03 22.13
CA GLY A 106 10.94 29.38 23.17
C GLY A 106 9.86 28.32 23.44
N ALA A 107 9.81 27.22 22.69
CA ALA A 107 8.84 26.15 22.95
C ALA A 107 9.17 25.48 24.31
N PRO A 108 8.21 25.32 25.24
CA PRO A 108 8.47 24.70 26.55
C PRO A 108 8.95 23.24 26.45
N ILE A 109 9.71 22.76 27.43
CA ILE A 109 10.35 21.42 27.39
C ILE A 109 9.35 20.26 27.25
N HIS A 110 8.15 20.37 27.84
CA HIS A 110 7.13 19.33 27.79
C HIS A 110 6.55 19.12 26.38
N THR A 111 6.77 20.07 25.46
CA THR A 111 6.27 19.97 24.09
C THR A 111 6.97 18.86 23.30
N LEU A 112 8.17 18.44 23.70
CA LEU A 112 8.91 17.32 23.09
C LEU A 112 8.10 16.02 23.18
N ASP A 113 7.71 15.65 24.40
CA ASP A 113 6.97 14.43 24.66
C ASP A 113 5.52 14.55 24.18
N ASN A 114 4.86 15.69 24.41
CA ASN A 114 3.49 15.89 23.94
C ASN A 114 3.38 15.81 22.41
N ALA A 115 4.29 16.46 21.67
CA ALA A 115 4.29 16.37 20.20
C ALA A 115 4.52 14.93 19.74
N PHE A 116 5.44 14.20 20.39
CA PHE A 116 5.65 12.79 20.10
C PHE A 116 4.40 11.93 20.39
N PHE A 117 3.74 12.10 21.53
CA PHE A 117 2.54 11.34 21.87
C PHE A 117 1.41 11.58 20.88
N LYS A 118 1.24 12.83 20.44
CA LYS A 118 0.28 13.19 19.39
C LYS A 118 0.62 12.54 18.04
N ALA A 119 1.90 12.55 17.64
CA ALA A 119 2.37 11.91 16.42
C ALA A 119 2.14 10.39 16.46
N TYR A 120 2.55 9.76 17.55
CA TYR A 120 2.38 8.33 17.82
C TYR A 120 0.90 7.94 17.80
N SER A 121 0.04 8.73 18.43
CA SER A 121 -1.40 8.48 18.46
C SER A 121 -2.03 8.64 17.08
N ALA A 122 -1.61 9.64 16.31
CA ALA A 122 -2.03 9.81 14.92
C ALA A 122 -1.55 8.69 13.99
N ALA A 123 -0.40 8.07 14.27
CA ALA A 123 0.13 6.94 13.49
C ALA A 123 -0.50 5.60 13.88
N SER A 124 -1.00 5.46 15.13
CA SER A 124 -1.49 4.18 15.66
C SER A 124 -3.02 4.09 15.77
N LEU A 125 -3.67 5.10 16.35
CA LEU A 125 -5.10 5.01 16.69
C LEU A 125 -6.02 5.21 15.48
N THR A 126 -5.52 5.86 14.42
CA THR A 126 -6.35 6.23 13.27
C THR A 126 -6.48 5.12 12.24
N LEU A 127 -5.52 4.17 12.22
CA LEU A 127 -5.40 3.10 11.21
C LEU A 127 -6.69 2.27 11.06
N ALA A 128 -7.24 1.80 12.17
CA ALA A 128 -8.39 0.90 12.16
C ALA A 128 -9.69 1.58 11.69
N ARG A 129 -9.78 2.90 11.82
CA ARG A 129 -11.00 3.68 11.54
C ARG A 129 -10.86 4.62 10.34
N LYS A 130 -9.70 4.62 9.68
CA LYS A 130 -9.35 5.54 8.58
C LYS A 130 -9.57 7.00 8.99
N GLU A 131 -9.30 7.31 10.25
CA GLU A 131 -9.26 8.67 10.76
C GLU A 131 -7.97 9.35 10.25
N ASP A 132 -7.93 10.68 10.24
CA ASP A 132 -6.78 11.43 9.70
C ASP A 132 -6.02 12.23 10.78
N SER A 133 -6.49 12.19 12.03
CA SER A 133 -5.99 13.05 13.09
C SER A 133 -6.41 12.60 14.49
N THR A 134 -5.65 13.06 15.48
CA THR A 134 -6.02 12.99 16.91
C THR A 134 -7.30 13.76 17.23
N LYS A 135 -7.64 14.81 16.46
CA LYS A 135 -8.95 15.48 16.55
C LYS A 135 -10.10 14.52 16.28
N ALA A 136 -10.05 13.79 15.15
CA ALA A 136 -11.09 12.82 14.81
C ALA A 136 -11.22 11.72 15.89
N VAL A 137 -10.09 11.26 16.43
CA VAL A 137 -10.05 10.33 17.56
C VAL A 137 -10.76 10.95 18.78
N ALA A 138 -10.41 12.18 19.17
CA ALA A 138 -10.97 12.87 20.33
C ALA A 138 -12.49 13.08 20.20
N GLU A 139 -12.96 13.50 19.03
CA GLU A 139 -14.39 13.68 18.75
C GLU A 139 -15.17 12.37 18.88
N ARG A 140 -14.62 11.26 18.36
CA ARG A 140 -15.21 9.94 18.52
C ARG A 140 -15.26 9.53 19.99
N MET A 141 -14.16 9.70 20.72
CA MET A 141 -14.07 9.33 22.12
C MET A 141 -15.02 10.14 23.00
N GLY A 142 -15.27 11.41 22.67
CA GLY A 142 -16.28 12.23 23.35
C GLY A 142 -17.72 11.77 23.09
N LYS A 143 -18.02 11.27 21.89
CA LYS A 143 -19.36 10.75 21.53
C LYS A 143 -19.62 9.34 22.07
N ASN A 144 -18.59 8.50 22.10
CA ASN A 144 -18.70 7.11 22.52
C ASN A 144 -17.47 6.74 23.36
N PRO A 145 -17.48 7.09 24.66
CA PRO A 145 -16.39 6.76 25.57
C PRO A 145 -16.13 5.26 25.51
N ALA A 146 -14.87 4.87 25.30
CA ALA A 146 -14.56 3.45 25.19
C ALA A 146 -14.74 2.79 26.58
N THR A 147 -15.59 1.78 26.60
CA THR A 147 -16.00 1.05 27.81
C THR A 147 -14.94 0.08 28.33
N THR A 148 -13.86 -0.10 27.57
CA THR A 148 -12.80 -1.09 27.82
C THR A 148 -11.39 -0.50 27.75
N VAL A 149 -11.23 0.83 27.75
CA VAL A 149 -9.88 1.43 27.82
C VAL A 149 -9.26 1.05 29.17
N PRO A 150 -8.03 0.51 29.19
CA PRO A 150 -7.33 0.24 30.43
C PRO A 150 -7.33 1.49 31.32
N GLN A 151 -7.58 1.31 32.62
CA GLN A 151 -7.49 2.42 33.60
C GLN A 151 -6.06 3.00 33.67
N THR A 152 -5.07 2.21 33.24
CA THR A 152 -3.69 2.64 33.06
C THR A 152 -3.51 3.27 31.67
N PRO A 153 -2.98 4.50 31.57
CA PRO A 153 -2.65 5.09 30.29
C PRO A 153 -1.68 4.20 29.51
N LEU A 154 -2.00 3.95 28.23
CA LEU A 154 -1.05 3.31 27.33
C LEU A 154 0.16 4.24 27.14
N PRO A 155 1.39 3.72 27.14
CA PRO A 155 2.56 4.55 26.92
C PRO A 155 2.48 5.22 25.55
N ASN A 156 2.89 6.49 25.49
CA ASN A 156 2.93 7.31 24.27
C ASN A 156 1.58 7.64 23.63
N VAL A 157 0.46 7.14 24.16
CA VAL A 157 -0.86 7.39 23.61
C VAL A 157 -1.51 8.59 24.29
N THR A 158 -2.06 9.49 23.50
CA THR A 158 -2.84 10.64 23.96
C THR A 158 -4.03 10.88 23.04
N TYR A 159 -5.10 11.39 23.62
CA TYR A 159 -6.28 11.88 22.89
C TYR A 159 -6.24 13.40 22.66
N ALA A 160 -5.16 14.07 23.09
CA ALA A 160 -4.98 15.50 22.87
C ALA A 160 -4.84 15.83 21.39
N VAL A 161 -5.50 16.89 20.95
CA VAL A 161 -5.48 17.37 19.56
C VAL A 161 -4.12 17.97 19.20
N GLY A 162 -3.70 17.82 17.93
CA GLY A 162 -2.44 18.34 17.38
C GLY A 162 -1.58 17.30 16.67
N GLY A 163 -2.05 16.06 16.59
CA GLY A 163 -1.49 14.99 15.75
C GLY A 163 -2.29 14.79 14.46
N VAL A 164 -1.60 14.67 13.33
CA VAL A 164 -2.14 14.46 11.97
C VAL A 164 -1.49 13.22 11.36
N THR A 165 -2.31 12.34 10.79
CA THR A 165 -1.84 11.15 10.07
C THR A 165 -1.28 11.57 8.71
N ILE A 166 -0.10 11.06 8.37
CA ILE A 166 0.52 11.29 7.07
C ILE A 166 -0.01 10.22 6.12
N ILE A 167 -0.74 10.63 5.08
CA ILE A 167 -1.45 9.73 4.16
C ILE A 167 -0.91 9.91 2.74
N VAL A 168 -0.55 8.80 2.09
CA VAL A 168 -0.14 8.73 0.67
C VAL A 168 -1.00 7.67 -0.01
N ASP A 169 -1.62 8.03 -1.14
CA ASP A 169 -2.53 7.15 -1.91
C ASP A 169 -3.59 6.45 -1.05
N GLY A 170 -4.16 7.18 -0.08
CA GLY A 170 -5.18 6.66 0.84
C GLY A 170 -4.66 5.70 1.92
N LYS A 171 -3.34 5.53 2.04
CA LYS A 171 -2.68 4.72 3.08
C LYS A 171 -1.93 5.60 4.05
N ALA A 172 -2.15 5.38 5.35
CA ALA A 172 -1.31 5.98 6.38
C ALA A 172 0.13 5.43 6.26
N ILE A 173 1.12 6.31 6.40
CA ILE A 173 2.54 5.95 6.40
C ILE A 173 3.27 6.45 7.67
N GLY A 174 2.55 7.12 8.56
CA GLY A 174 3.09 7.69 9.79
C GLY A 174 2.19 8.79 10.35
N GLY A 175 2.74 9.61 11.24
CA GLY A 175 2.05 10.75 11.83
C GLY A 175 3.01 11.89 12.14
N ILE A 176 2.51 13.11 12.07
CA ILE A 176 3.17 14.30 12.62
C ILE A 176 2.38 14.78 13.84
N GLY A 177 3.06 15.15 14.91
CA GLY A 177 2.47 15.75 16.09
C GLY A 177 3.12 17.09 16.39
N VAL A 178 2.30 18.04 16.84
CA VAL A 178 2.71 19.40 17.16
C VAL A 178 2.22 19.76 18.56
N SER A 179 3.05 20.46 19.33
CA SER A 179 2.70 20.92 20.66
C SER A 179 3.36 22.25 20.98
N GLY A 180 2.59 23.18 21.55
CA GLY A 180 3.09 24.42 22.14
C GLY A 180 2.17 25.62 21.94
N ALA A 181 1.24 25.56 20.98
CA ALA A 181 0.21 26.58 20.85
C ALA A 181 -0.80 26.52 22.01
N PRO A 182 -1.57 27.60 22.27
CA PRO A 182 -2.60 27.64 23.32
C PRO A 182 -3.71 26.58 23.17
N GLY A 183 -3.87 25.98 21.98
CA GLY A 183 -4.84 24.94 21.72
C GLY A 183 -4.39 24.00 20.60
N GLY A 184 -4.72 22.71 20.76
CA GLY A 184 -4.30 21.66 19.82
C GLY A 184 -4.82 21.82 18.39
N LEU A 185 -5.91 22.57 18.19
CA LEU A 185 -6.40 22.89 16.84
C LEU A 185 -5.41 23.76 16.05
N ILE A 186 -4.70 24.66 16.73
CA ILE A 186 -3.66 25.50 16.12
C ILE A 186 -2.44 24.64 15.77
N ASP A 187 -2.03 23.77 16.69
CA ASP A 187 -0.96 22.78 16.47
C ASP A 187 -1.27 21.94 15.21
N GLU A 188 -2.50 21.42 15.09
CA GLU A 188 -2.97 20.65 13.94
C GLU A 188 -2.99 21.47 12.63
N GLU A 189 -3.45 22.73 12.67
CA GLU A 189 -3.48 23.61 11.51
C GLU A 189 -2.07 23.82 10.93
N CYS A 190 -1.06 24.03 11.79
CA CYS A 190 0.33 24.16 11.36
C CYS A 190 0.84 22.89 10.67
N ALA A 191 0.54 21.71 11.23
CA ALA A 191 0.91 20.43 10.65
C ALA A 191 0.25 20.22 9.27
N ARG A 192 -1.07 20.45 9.16
CA ARG A 192 -1.80 20.29 7.89
C ARG A 192 -1.27 21.23 6.81
N THR A 193 -0.99 22.48 7.17
CA THR A 193 -0.41 23.47 6.25
C THR A 193 0.96 23.01 5.73
N ALA A 194 1.81 22.46 6.60
CA ALA A 194 3.12 21.94 6.21
C ALA A 194 3.03 20.66 5.36
N ILE A 195 2.14 19.72 5.70
CA ILE A 195 1.89 18.51 4.88
C ILE A 195 1.48 18.91 3.46
N ALA A 196 0.60 19.90 3.30
CA ALA A 196 0.15 20.36 1.99
C ALA A 196 1.31 20.86 1.11
N LYS A 197 2.35 21.49 1.70
CA LYS A 197 3.55 21.96 0.98
C LYS A 197 4.42 20.82 0.45
N ILE A 198 4.44 19.68 1.14
CA ILE A 198 5.27 18.54 0.74
C ILE A 198 4.51 17.48 -0.07
N GLN A 199 3.18 17.60 -0.19
CA GLN A 199 2.32 16.56 -0.77
C GLN A 199 2.71 16.13 -2.18
N GLY A 200 3.12 17.07 -3.04
CA GLY A 200 3.56 16.76 -4.40
C GLY A 200 4.81 15.87 -4.48
N ARG A 201 5.56 15.75 -3.37
CA ARG A 201 6.81 14.98 -3.23
C ARG A 201 6.65 13.70 -2.39
N MET A 202 5.45 13.44 -1.86
CA MET A 202 5.11 12.19 -1.18
C MET A 202 4.59 11.18 -2.21
N LYS A 203 5.49 10.64 -3.05
CA LYS A 203 5.17 9.69 -4.13
C LYS A 203 6.20 8.57 -4.18
#